data_AF-A0A935YVG4-F1
#
_entry.id   AF-A0A935YVG4-F1
#
_cell.length_a   1.000
_cell.length_b   1.000
_cell.length_c   1.000
_cell.angle_alpha   90.00
_cell.angle_beta   90.00
_cell.angle_gamma   90.00
#
_symmetry.space_group_name_H-M   'P 1'
#
loop_
_entity.id
_entity.type
_entity.pdbx_description
1 polymer ?
#
loop_
_entity_poly.entity_id
_entity_poly.type
_entity_poly.pdbx_seq_one_letter_code
_entity_poly.pdbx_strand_id
1 'polypeptide(L)'
;MLMLVIPAPMERSTEVVFYKPVTTPLTESAQEAVKKLFFIADQLLQDGQTNLFGDWCIADTDLALMLNRLVLNGDRVPEKLANYAKYQWQRASVQMWGNKSKQ
;
A
#
# COMPACT_ATOMS: atom_id res chain seq x y z
N MET A 1 1.10 -11.64 -4.28
CA MET A 1 0.48 -11.71 -5.63
C MET A 1 -0.77 -10.82 -5.76
N LEU A 2 -0.89 -9.73 -4.98
CA LEU A 2 -1.96 -8.72 -5.16
C LEU A 2 -1.48 -7.55 -6.04
N MET A 3 -0.18 -7.28 -6.02
CA MET A 3 0.44 -6.15 -6.70
C MET A 3 0.38 -6.19 -8.23
N LEU A 4 0.09 -7.35 -8.83
CA LEU A 4 0.05 -7.54 -10.29
C LEU A 4 -1.36 -7.35 -10.89
N VAL A 5 -2.41 -7.33 -10.06
CA VAL A 5 -3.81 -7.43 -10.52
C VAL A 5 -4.49 -6.05 -10.65
N ILE A 6 -3.96 -5.01 -10.00
CA ILE A 6 -4.53 -3.66 -10.04
C ILE A 6 -3.61 -2.77 -10.90
N PRO A 7 -4.12 -1.92 -11.83
CA PRO A 7 -3.29 -1.13 -12.75
C PRO A 7 -2.65 0.16 -12.18
N ALA A 8 -3.07 0.62 -10.99
CA ALA A 8 -2.46 1.76 -10.27
C ALA A 8 -0.93 1.70 -10.02
N PRO A 9 -0.27 0.53 -9.88
CA PRO A 9 1.18 0.40 -9.75
C PRO A 9 2.00 1.00 -10.91
N MET A 10 1.41 1.22 -12.09
CA MET A 10 2.11 1.82 -13.23
C MET A 10 2.34 3.32 -13.06
N GLU A 11 1.40 4.04 -12.44
CA GLU A 11 1.53 5.49 -12.22
C GLU A 11 2.23 5.84 -10.90
N ARG A 12 2.27 4.88 -9.97
CA ARG A 12 3.00 4.95 -8.71
C ARG A 12 3.89 3.72 -8.59
N SER A 13 5.09 3.81 -9.16
CA SER A 13 6.11 2.76 -9.05
C SER A 13 6.41 2.42 -7.59
N THR A 14 6.81 1.18 -7.30
CA THR A 14 7.37 0.78 -5.99
C THR A 14 8.53 1.65 -5.56
N GLU A 15 9.25 2.20 -6.53
CA GLU A 15 10.35 3.11 -6.31
C GLU A 15 9.94 4.32 -5.50
N VAL A 16 8.68 4.80 -5.57
CA VAL A 16 8.26 5.97 -4.80
C VAL A 16 8.25 5.72 -3.29
N VAL A 17 8.23 4.46 -2.86
CA VAL A 17 8.40 4.11 -1.44
C VAL A 17 9.84 4.31 -0.97
N PHE A 18 10.80 4.33 -1.89
CA PHE A 18 12.23 4.41 -1.64
C PHE A 18 12.89 5.71 -2.15
N TYR A 19 12.27 6.36 -3.14
CA TYR A 19 12.78 7.52 -3.86
C TYR A 19 11.79 8.71 -3.74
N LYS A 20 11.80 9.63 -4.71
CA LYS A 20 11.02 10.87 -4.65
C LYS A 20 9.54 10.66 -5.01
N PRO A 21 8.61 11.40 -4.36
CA PRO A 21 7.20 11.44 -4.76
C PRO A 21 7.01 11.86 -6.21
N VAL A 22 6.04 11.24 -6.89
CA VAL A 22 5.54 11.66 -8.20
C VAL A 22 4.43 12.69 -7.97
N THR A 23 4.64 13.92 -8.42
CA THR A 23 3.69 15.03 -8.20
C THR A 23 2.54 15.06 -9.20
N THR A 24 2.56 14.18 -10.21
CA THR A 24 1.52 14.12 -11.24
C THR A 24 0.24 13.52 -10.67
N PRO A 25 -0.93 14.18 -10.80
CA PRO A 25 -2.21 13.61 -10.38
C PRO A 25 -2.48 12.24 -11.01
N LEU A 26 -3.18 11.36 -10.30
CA LEU A 26 -3.62 10.08 -10.83
C LEU A 26 -4.58 10.28 -12.00
N THR A 27 -4.42 9.49 -13.07
CA THR A 27 -5.42 9.45 -14.15
C THR A 27 -6.75 8.91 -13.64
N GLU A 28 -7.83 9.15 -14.37
CA GLU A 28 -9.16 8.61 -14.02
C GLU A 28 -9.15 7.09 -13.88
N SER A 29 -8.43 6.39 -14.77
CA SER A 29 -8.28 4.94 -14.72
C SER A 29 -7.56 4.46 -13.46
N ALA A 30 -6.53 5.19 -13.03
CA ALA A 30 -5.80 4.88 -11.80
C ALA A 30 -6.63 5.20 -10.54
N GLN A 31 -7.42 6.27 -10.57
CA GLN A 31 -8.36 6.59 -9.48
C GLN A 31 -9.41 5.49 -9.31
N GLU A 32 -9.98 4.95 -10.39
CA GLU A 32 -10.92 3.82 -10.33
C GLU A 32 -10.26 2.55 -9.78
N ALA A 33 -9.02 2.29 -10.16
CA ALA A 33 -8.23 1.19 -9.63
C ALA A 33 -7.96 1.34 -8.11
N VAL A 34 -7.66 2.56 -7.66
CA VAL A 34 -7.48 2.89 -6.23
C VAL A 34 -8.79 2.72 -5.45
N LYS A 35 -9.93 3.15 -6.01
CA LYS A 35 -11.25 2.92 -5.38
C LYS A 35 -11.53 1.42 -5.21
N LYS A 36 -11.25 0.60 -6.23
CA LYS A 36 -11.40 -0.86 -6.14
C LYS A 36 -10.45 -1.47 -5.10
N LEU A 37 -9.21 -1.01 -5.04
CA LEU A 37 -8.25 -1.42 -4.02
C LEU A 37 -8.80 -1.14 -2.61
N PHE A 38 -9.30 0.07 -2.36
CA PHE A 38 -9.84 0.43 -1.06
C PHE A 38 -11.08 -0.40 -0.71
N PHE A 39 -11.99 -0.60 -1.65
CA PHE A 39 -13.17 -1.43 -1.45
C PHE A 39 -12.80 -2.86 -1.04
N ILE A 40 -11.88 -3.50 -1.77
CA ILE A 40 -11.45 -4.86 -1.46
C ILE A 40 -10.69 -4.91 -0.13
N ALA A 41 -9.79 -3.95 0.12
CA ALA A 41 -9.01 -3.91 1.35
C ALA A 41 -9.88 -3.74 2.60
N ASP A 42 -10.92 -2.90 2.53
CA ASP A 42 -11.82 -2.69 3.66
C ASP A 42 -12.72 -3.89 3.94
N GLN A 43 -13.14 -4.62 2.88
CA GLN A 43 -13.89 -5.88 3.04
C GLN A 43 -13.04 -7.00 3.65
N LEU A 44 -11.75 -7.05 3.33
CA LEU A 44 -10.84 -8.06 3.87
C LEU A 44 -10.38 -7.71 5.30
N LEU A 45 -10.16 -6.42 5.58
CA LEU A 45 -9.72 -5.96 6.89
C LEU A 45 -10.92 -5.71 7.81
N GLN A 46 -11.40 -6.78 8.46
CA GLN A 46 -12.48 -6.70 9.42
C GLN A 46 -12.11 -5.79 10.62
N ASP A 47 -13.12 -5.19 11.24
CA ASP A 47 -12.89 -4.26 12.35
C ASP A 47 -12.17 -4.93 13.53
N GLY A 48 -11.15 -4.25 14.04
CA GLY A 48 -10.31 -4.75 15.12
C GLY A 48 -9.20 -5.72 14.68
N GLN A 49 -9.17 -6.15 13.41
CA GLN A 49 -8.08 -6.99 12.90
C GLN A 49 -6.87 -6.16 12.47
N THR A 50 -5.68 -6.72 12.72
CA THR A 50 -4.40 -6.12 12.33
C THR A 50 -3.83 -6.72 11.04
N ASN A 51 -4.32 -7.89 10.62
CA ASN A 51 -3.89 -8.62 9.42
C ASN A 51 -5.12 -9.05 8.60
N LEU A 52 -4.94 -9.36 7.31
CA LEU A 52 -6.03 -9.68 6.38
C LEU A 52 -6.75 -11.01 6.67
N PHE A 53 -6.03 -12.00 7.21
CA PHE A 53 -6.54 -13.38 7.35
C PHE A 53 -6.28 -13.94 8.76
N GLY A 54 -6.36 -13.09 9.78
CA GLY A 54 -6.04 -13.43 11.17
C GLY A 54 -4.54 -13.38 11.43
N ASP A 55 -3.81 -14.43 11.04
CA ASP A 55 -2.35 -14.44 11.13
C ASP A 55 -1.71 -13.62 10.00
N TRP A 56 -0.50 -13.15 10.25
CA TRP A 56 0.27 -12.43 9.23
C TRP A 56 0.59 -13.34 8.05
N CYS A 57 0.44 -12.80 6.85
CA CYS A 57 0.83 -13.43 5.61
C CYS A 57 1.52 -12.43 4.67
N ILE A 58 2.10 -12.92 3.59
CA ILE A 58 2.80 -12.07 2.61
C ILE A 58 1.88 -11.03 1.96
N ALA A 59 0.57 -11.32 1.85
CA ALA A 59 -0.41 -10.40 1.29
C ALA A 59 -0.53 -9.11 2.14
N ASP A 60 -0.26 -9.18 3.45
CA ASP A 60 -0.30 -8.00 4.30
C ASP A 60 0.77 -6.98 3.91
N THR A 61 1.97 -7.48 3.57
CA THR A 61 3.08 -6.64 3.11
C THR A 61 2.84 -6.10 1.70
N ASP A 62 2.32 -6.92 0.79
CA ASP A 62 1.95 -6.49 -0.56
C ASP A 62 0.94 -5.32 -0.49
N LEU A 63 -0.12 -5.47 0.32
CA LEU A 63 -1.14 -4.45 0.47
C LEU A 63 -0.59 -3.18 1.14
N ALA A 64 0.19 -3.33 2.22
CA ALA A 64 0.83 -2.20 2.89
C ALA A 64 1.73 -1.41 1.95
N LEU A 65 2.47 -2.08 1.07
CA LEU A 65 3.30 -1.45 0.04
C LEU A 65 2.47 -0.65 -0.97
N MET A 66 1.34 -1.19 -1.43
CA MET A 66 0.44 -0.47 -2.35
C MET A 66 -0.18 0.78 -1.69
N LEU A 67 -0.63 0.66 -0.43
CA LEU A 67 -1.20 1.76 0.33
C LEU A 67 -0.16 2.84 0.64
N ASN A 68 1.06 2.46 1.05
CA ASN A 68 2.13 3.40 1.33
C ASN A 68 2.55 4.21 0.10
N ARG A 69 2.43 3.67 -1.12
CA ARG A 69 2.65 4.48 -2.33
C ARG A 69 1.69 5.64 -2.40
N LEU A 70 0.40 5.42 -2.11
CA LEU A 70 -0.60 6.48 -2.14
C LEU A 70 -0.33 7.49 -1.02
N VAL A 71 -0.09 7.01 0.21
CA VAL A 71 0.20 7.88 1.37
C VAL A 71 1.43 8.75 1.13
N LEU A 72 2.53 8.18 0.61
CA LEU A 72 3.79 8.90 0.38
C LEU A 72 3.71 9.90 -0.79
N ASN A 73 2.76 9.72 -1.71
CA ASN A 73 2.48 10.69 -2.77
C ASN A 73 1.45 11.76 -2.35
N GLY A 74 0.94 11.70 -1.11
CA GLY A 74 -0.09 12.62 -0.63
C GLY A 74 -1.48 12.33 -1.20
N ASP A 75 -1.67 11.17 -1.84
CA ASP A 75 -2.99 10.74 -2.31
C ASP A 75 -3.90 10.45 -1.10
N ARG A 76 -5.20 10.72 -1.23
CA ARG A 76 -6.16 10.53 -0.13
C ARG A 76 -6.41 9.04 0.11
N VAL A 77 -5.97 8.56 1.27
CA VAL A 77 -6.18 7.17 1.73
C VAL A 77 -7.10 7.18 2.97
N PRO A 78 -8.09 6.28 3.07
CA PRO A 78 -8.89 6.12 4.29
C PRO A 78 -8.01 5.84 5.52
N GLU A 79 -8.32 6.48 6.64
CA GLU A 79 -7.47 6.45 7.85
C GLU A 79 -7.21 5.02 8.36
N LYS A 80 -8.25 4.16 8.35
CA LYS A 80 -8.13 2.74 8.71
C LYS A 80 -7.05 2.03 7.89
N LEU A 81 -7.03 2.23 6.57
CA LEU A 81 -6.07 1.62 5.66
C LEU A 81 -4.67 2.22 5.81
N ALA A 82 -4.57 3.53 6.05
CA ALA A 82 -3.28 4.19 6.31
C ALA A 82 -2.64 3.68 7.62
N ASN A 83 -3.44 3.53 8.69
CA ASN A 83 -2.98 2.99 9.97
C ASN A 83 -2.54 1.52 9.84
N TYR A 84 -3.33 0.71 9.12
CA TYR A 84 -2.97 -0.66 8.79
C TYR A 84 -1.63 -0.74 8.03
N ALA A 85 -1.46 0.07 6.98
CA ALA A 85 -0.23 0.11 6.21
C ALA A 85 0.98 0.49 7.06
N LYS A 86 0.83 1.48 7.95
CA LYS A 86 1.86 1.91 8.90
C LYS A 86 2.25 0.79 9.87
N TYR A 87 1.27 0.05 10.38
CA TYR A 87 1.49 -1.08 11.28
C TYR A 87 2.29 -2.20 10.59
N GLN A 88 1.83 -2.64 9.42
CA GLN A 88 2.51 -3.68 8.64
C GLN A 88 3.93 -3.28 8.24
N TRP A 89 4.16 -1.98 8.02
CA TRP A 89 5.48 -1.45 7.70
C TRP A 89 6.49 -1.59 8.85
N GLN A 90 6.06 -1.71 10.10
CA GLN A 90 6.97 -1.87 11.25
C GLN A 90 7.65 -3.24 11.31
N ARG A 91 7.23 -4.21 10.50
CA ARG A 91 7.81 -5.55 10.50
C ARG A 91 9.30 -5.49 10.21
N ALA A 92 10.10 -6.18 11.03
CA ALA A 92 11.57 -6.13 10.95
C ALA A 92 12.11 -6.44 9.54
N SER A 93 11.54 -7.42 8.84
CA SER A 93 11.94 -7.77 7.47
C SER A 93 11.67 -6.64 6.47
N VAL A 94 10.58 -5.89 6.62
CA VAL A 94 10.22 -4.75 5.77
C VAL A 94 11.13 -3.56 6.06
N GLN A 95 11.40 -3.28 7.34
CA GLN A 95 12.34 -2.24 7.76
C GLN A 95 13.77 -2.53 7.26
N MET A 96 14.24 -3.77 7.38
CA MET A 96 15.55 -4.19 6.86
C MET A 96 15.65 -3.99 5.35
N TRP A 97 14.60 -4.34 4.60
CA TRP A 97 14.56 -4.09 3.16
C TRP A 97 14.59 -2.60 2.82
N GLY A 98 13.77 -1.78 3.51
CA GLY A 98 13.73 -0.33 3.30
C GLY A 98 15.02 0.41 3.69
N ASN A 99 15.82 -0.15 4.59
CA ASN A 99 17.14 0.40 4.92
C ASN A 99 18.20 0.00 3.89
N LYS A 100 18.12 -1.20 3.30
CA LYS A 100 19.02 -1.62 2.21
C LYS A 100 18.80 -0.85 0.92
N SER A 101 17.56 -0.50 0.60
CA SER A 101 17.23 0.22 -0.63
C SER A 101 17.59 1.70 -0.63
N LYS A 102 18.06 2.24 0.52
CA LYS A 102 18.55 3.62 0.66
C LYS A 102 20.08 3.76 0.53
N GLN A 103 20.81 2.64 0.42
CA GLN A 103 22.26 2.59 0.18
C GLN A 103 22.56 2.57 -1.32
#